data_AF-A0A024TBZ0-F1
#
_entry.id   AF-A0A024TBZ0-F1
#
_cell.length_a   1.000
_cell.length_b   1.000
_cell.length_c   1.000
_cell.angle_alpha   90.00
_cell.angle_beta   90.00
_cell.angle_gamma   90.00
#
_symmetry.space_group_name_H-M   'P 1'
#
loop_
_entity.id
_entity.type
_entity.pdbx_description
1 polymer ?
#
loop_
_entity_poly.entity_id
_entity_poly.type
_entity_poly.pdbx_seq_one_letter_code
_entity_poly.pdbx_strand_id
1 'polypeptide(L)'
;MSHGIALTPNSPITIGSTIANVNCYVLDENQRQVPMGVSGEFYLGGVCVSPGYINLPELTRDRFVLDPYSRRPGTMYRTGDVGRLLPNGQFEILGRMDSQVKLKGYRIELDEVANAMMLHPDVISACVIVQDKSHLVGYFTPATVNVESLRKTVVDRLPVYMVPAMWTGLDEMPQNSNGKINTKALALLKAVVELEAMQTHEEAKLAQVIASVLEVDVAEIGRRSSFVALGGDSITAIYLAAELKKIGWRVSVGDILQSTQLCDLALTATEQAHIPAVEWSDVPLPSQVSQDITTAWPEHEAAYATTPEQSFLLSSSIENPSRWILQVPFVDLDASRLVTAYARISEHCEALRTTFILASDNTNYHVVNPASCVEVRCEHKATSLTEFLALDKARAFQATDATFARFTVVSVPHAESIGVLTIHHALYDGWSISLLLSDLMDAYHDRPIPQRPSFRPVIHYVQAQDPSKTVAFWTEKQRQLVQVTLRCSLPLPCPAYYPPFNLSE
;
A
#
# COMPACT_ATOMS: atom_id res chain seq x y z
N MET A 1 4.29 6.77 -20.78
CA MET A 1 4.40 5.31 -20.66
C MET A 1 5.79 4.99 -20.11
N SER A 2 5.89 4.48 -18.89
CA SER A 2 7.18 4.13 -18.26
C SER A 2 7.10 2.80 -17.52
N HIS A 3 6.36 1.83 -18.06
CA HIS A 3 6.20 0.52 -17.43
C HIS A 3 6.61 -0.57 -18.42
N GLY A 4 7.59 -1.39 -18.05
CA GLY A 4 7.84 -2.69 -18.68
C GLY A 4 9.17 -2.90 -19.42
N ILE A 5 10.29 -2.32 -19.00
CA ILE A 5 11.60 -2.84 -19.45
C ILE A 5 11.98 -4.01 -18.55
N ALA A 6 12.08 -5.21 -19.12
CA ALA A 6 12.58 -6.39 -18.42
C ALA A 6 14.05 -6.15 -18.01
N LEU A 7 14.32 -6.14 -16.69
CA LEU A 7 15.67 -6.06 -16.17
C LEU A 7 16.36 -7.41 -16.33
N THR A 8 17.62 -7.42 -16.76
CA THR A 8 18.44 -8.64 -16.85
C THR A 8 19.50 -8.61 -15.76
N PRO A 9 19.93 -9.77 -15.23
CA PRO A 9 21.06 -9.81 -14.30
C PRO A 9 22.28 -9.12 -14.93
N ASN A 10 22.87 -8.16 -14.22
CA ASN A 10 23.99 -7.29 -14.63
C ASN A 10 23.66 -6.13 -15.60
N SER A 11 22.39 -5.87 -15.95
CA SER A 11 22.06 -4.61 -16.64
C SER A 11 22.16 -3.42 -15.67
N PRO A 12 22.74 -2.28 -16.09
CA PRO A 12 22.76 -1.08 -15.27
C PRO A 12 21.34 -0.64 -14.91
N ILE A 13 21.07 -0.46 -13.61
CA ILE A 13 19.76 -0.04 -13.13
C ILE A 13 19.64 1.46 -13.39
N THR A 14 18.88 1.82 -14.42
CA THR A 14 18.56 3.22 -14.72
C THR A 14 17.23 3.62 -14.10
N ILE A 15 17.15 4.86 -13.63
CA ILE A 15 15.90 5.48 -13.14
C ILE A 15 15.20 6.32 -14.22
N GLY A 16 15.66 6.22 -15.46
CA GLY A 16 15.15 6.96 -16.59
C GLY A 16 15.62 8.42 -16.62
N SER A 17 14.81 9.29 -17.22
CA SER A 17 15.04 10.73 -17.33
C SER A 17 14.12 11.50 -16.37
N THR A 18 14.36 12.79 -16.20
CA THR A 18 13.47 13.63 -15.38
C THR A 18 12.07 13.76 -15.99
N ILE A 19 11.08 13.97 -15.13
CA ILE A 19 9.72 14.36 -15.52
C ILE A 19 9.64 15.88 -15.74
N ALA A 20 8.56 16.35 -16.36
CA ALA A 20 8.36 17.77 -16.63
C ALA A 20 8.48 18.63 -15.36
N ASN A 21 9.18 19.77 -15.47
CA ASN A 21 9.42 20.74 -14.39
C ASN A 21 10.25 20.23 -13.21
N VAL A 22 10.92 19.08 -13.35
CA VAL A 22 11.89 18.53 -12.40
C VAL A 22 13.27 18.54 -13.03
N ASN A 23 14.25 19.09 -12.30
CA ASN A 23 15.66 19.06 -12.66
C ASN A 23 16.37 18.01 -11.81
N CYS A 24 17.33 17.30 -12.39
CA CYS A 24 18.23 16.42 -11.66
C CYS A 24 19.67 16.77 -12.04
N TYR A 25 20.49 17.07 -11.04
CA TYR A 25 21.89 17.41 -11.19
C TYR A 25 22.75 16.32 -10.58
N VAL A 26 23.89 16.03 -11.21
CA VAL A 26 24.93 15.15 -10.65
C VAL A 26 26.08 16.05 -10.22
N LEU A 27 26.32 16.19 -8.91
CA LEU A 27 27.25 17.15 -8.34
C LEU A 27 28.41 16.48 -7.60
N ASP A 28 29.55 17.16 -7.55
CA ASP A 28 30.69 16.79 -6.70
C ASP A 28 30.51 17.30 -5.25
N GLU A 29 31.47 17.00 -4.38
CA GLU A 29 31.47 17.41 -2.96
C GLU A 29 31.43 18.94 -2.75
N ASN A 30 31.83 19.71 -3.77
CA ASN A 30 31.78 21.17 -3.76
C ASN A 30 30.51 21.72 -4.43
N GLN A 31 29.50 20.86 -4.64
CA GLN A 31 28.24 21.16 -5.32
C GLN A 31 28.40 21.65 -6.75
N ARG A 32 29.46 21.23 -7.47
CA ARG A 32 29.70 21.56 -8.89
C ARG A 32 29.23 20.43 -9.79
N GLN A 33 28.60 20.75 -10.92
CA GLN A 33 28.18 19.74 -11.89
C GLN A 33 29.38 18.93 -12.42
N VAL A 34 29.24 17.60 -12.40
CA VAL A 34 30.24 16.70 -12.97
C VAL A 34 29.95 16.41 -14.45
N PRO A 35 30.98 16.07 -15.26
CA PRO A 35 30.77 15.66 -16.66
C PRO A 35 29.90 14.41 -16.79
N MET A 36 29.25 14.22 -17.95
CA MET A 36 28.53 12.98 -18.26
C MET A 36 29.41 11.74 -18.06
N GLY A 37 28.82 10.69 -17.49
CA GLY A 37 29.50 9.43 -17.16
C GLY A 37 30.31 9.45 -15.85
N VAL A 38 30.56 10.62 -15.25
CA VAL A 38 31.25 10.75 -13.96
C VAL A 38 30.25 10.57 -12.82
N SER A 39 30.64 9.81 -11.81
CA SER A 39 29.83 9.61 -10.61
C SER A 39 29.81 10.86 -9.73
N GLY A 40 28.64 11.21 -9.21
CA GLY A 40 28.45 12.24 -8.21
C GLY A 40 27.14 12.03 -7.45
N GLU A 41 26.85 12.93 -6.51
CA GLU A 41 25.61 12.91 -5.75
C GLU A 41 24.47 13.52 -6.56
N PHE A 42 23.28 12.93 -6.49
CA PHE A 42 22.07 13.46 -7.12
C PHE A 42 21.46 14.59 -6.29
N TYR A 43 21.11 15.67 -6.97
CA TYR A 43 20.35 16.79 -6.44
C TYR A 43 19.10 17.00 -7.28
N LEU A 44 17.94 17.19 -6.63
CA LEU A 44 16.67 17.42 -7.32
C LEU A 44 16.23 18.87 -7.16
N GLY A 45 15.91 19.53 -8.27
CA GLY A 45 15.39 20.90 -8.30
C GLY A 45 14.02 20.98 -8.99
N GLY A 46 13.34 22.12 -8.85
CA GLY A 46 12.07 22.38 -9.50
C GLY A 46 10.85 22.07 -8.62
N VAL A 47 9.71 21.75 -9.25
CA VAL A 47 8.40 21.72 -8.56
C VAL A 47 8.25 20.57 -7.56
N CYS A 48 9.14 19.57 -7.59
CA CYS A 48 9.11 18.43 -6.69
C CYS A 48 9.75 18.71 -5.32
N VAL A 49 10.43 19.84 -5.15
CA VAL A 49 11.15 20.16 -3.90
C VAL A 49 10.17 20.77 -2.89
N SER A 50 10.02 20.12 -1.74
CA SER A 50 9.18 20.61 -0.64
C SER A 50 9.87 21.77 0.12
N PRO A 51 9.14 22.54 0.95
CA PRO A 51 9.74 23.61 1.75
C PRO A 51 10.76 23.14 2.81
N GLY A 52 10.71 21.87 3.23
CA GLY A 52 11.58 21.33 4.27
C GLY A 52 10.95 20.22 5.10
N TYR A 53 11.65 19.86 6.19
CA TYR A 53 11.16 18.93 7.21
C TYR A 53 10.42 19.66 8.34
N ILE A 54 9.31 19.08 8.81
CA ILE A 54 8.54 19.62 9.93
C ILE A 54 9.36 19.49 11.22
N ASN A 55 9.47 20.58 12.00
CA ASN A 55 10.17 20.65 13.29
C ASN A 55 11.67 20.28 13.26
N LEU A 56 12.30 20.23 12.07
CA LEU A 56 13.71 19.88 11.90
C LEU A 56 14.43 20.94 11.05
N PRO A 57 14.59 22.17 11.57
CA PRO A 57 15.14 23.30 10.80
C PRO A 57 16.61 23.11 10.41
N GLU A 58 17.41 22.47 11.27
CA GLU A 58 18.83 22.21 10.98
C GLU A 58 18.99 21.21 9.84
N LEU A 59 18.26 20.09 9.88
CA LEU A 59 18.25 19.08 8.82
C LEU A 59 17.67 19.64 7.51
N THR A 60 16.68 20.53 7.61
CA THR A 60 16.14 21.24 6.45
C THR A 60 17.22 22.08 5.78
N ARG A 61 17.98 22.85 6.56
CA ARG A 61 19.07 23.68 6.02
C ARG A 61 20.21 22.87 5.40
N ASP A 62 20.49 21.69 5.96
CA ASP A 62 21.51 20.78 5.43
C ASP A 62 21.08 20.13 4.10
N ARG A 63 19.82 19.67 3.99
CA ARG A 63 19.33 18.93 2.83
C ARG A 63 18.69 19.77 1.73
N PHE A 64 18.11 20.93 2.07
CA PHE A 64 17.45 21.84 1.14
C PHE A 64 18.34 23.06 0.93
N VAL A 65 19.23 22.95 -0.05
CA VAL A 65 20.24 23.98 -0.35
C VAL A 65 19.78 24.86 -1.51
N LEU A 66 20.42 26.02 -1.70
CA LEU A 66 20.11 26.90 -2.83
C LEU A 66 20.43 26.19 -4.15
N ASP A 67 19.57 26.35 -5.16
CA ASP A 67 19.83 25.86 -6.52
C ASP A 67 20.49 26.98 -7.35
N PRO A 68 21.82 26.93 -7.60
CA PRO A 68 22.50 27.94 -8.42
C PRO A 68 22.34 27.69 -9.93
N TYR A 69 21.77 26.57 -10.34
CA TYR A 69 21.67 26.12 -11.73
C TYR A 69 20.34 26.47 -12.39
N SER A 70 19.30 26.66 -11.57
CA SER A 70 17.99 27.10 -12.04
C SER A 70 17.99 28.57 -12.48
N ARG A 71 17.26 28.88 -13.55
CA ARG A 71 17.02 30.27 -14.01
C ARG A 71 16.12 31.07 -13.06
N ARG A 72 15.44 30.41 -12.12
CA ARG A 72 14.62 31.04 -11.08
C ARG A 72 15.19 30.71 -9.71
N PRO A 73 15.24 31.66 -8.77
CA PRO A 73 15.60 31.39 -7.39
C PRO A 73 14.74 30.24 -6.84
N GLY A 74 15.40 29.26 -6.25
CA GLY A 74 14.76 28.07 -5.72
C GLY A 74 15.73 27.25 -4.87
N THR A 75 15.21 26.19 -4.28
CA THR A 75 16.00 25.20 -3.55
C THR A 75 16.17 23.94 -4.38
N MET A 76 17.30 23.27 -4.17
CA MET A 76 17.52 21.90 -4.61
C MET A 76 17.64 21.00 -3.37
N TYR A 77 17.10 19.81 -3.49
CA TYR A 77 17.14 18.79 -2.46
C TYR A 77 18.32 17.84 -2.69
N ARG A 78 19.16 17.70 -1.67
CA ARG A 78 20.30 16.80 -1.60
C ARG A 78 19.84 15.37 -1.27
N THR A 79 19.88 14.47 -2.25
CA THR A 79 19.25 13.15 -2.12
C THR A 79 20.04 12.13 -1.30
N GLY A 80 21.38 12.27 -1.21
CA GLY A 80 22.27 11.23 -0.71
C GLY A 80 22.47 10.04 -1.66
N ASP A 81 21.80 10.01 -2.83
CA ASP A 81 22.00 8.97 -3.84
C ASP A 81 23.23 9.31 -4.71
N VAL A 82 24.06 8.31 -4.99
CA VAL A 82 25.21 8.42 -5.90
C VAL A 82 24.86 7.77 -7.22
N GLY A 83 25.15 8.47 -8.29
CA GLY A 83 24.93 7.96 -9.64
C GLY A 83 25.64 8.78 -10.69
N ARG A 84 25.27 8.56 -11.95
CA ARG A 84 25.82 9.31 -13.09
C ARG A 84 24.79 9.49 -14.19
N LEU A 85 24.96 10.57 -14.96
CA LEU A 85 24.20 10.79 -16.18
C LEU A 85 24.87 10.06 -17.34
N LEU A 86 24.13 9.15 -17.99
CA LEU A 86 24.60 8.39 -19.14
C LEU A 86 24.48 9.20 -20.44
N PRO A 87 25.26 8.88 -21.49
CA PRO A 87 25.20 9.58 -22.79
C PRO A 87 23.82 9.54 -23.47
N ASN A 88 23.00 8.55 -23.13
CA ASN A 88 21.63 8.41 -23.65
C ASN A 88 20.60 9.30 -22.91
N GLY A 89 21.05 10.15 -21.97
CA GLY A 89 20.20 11.04 -21.18
C GLY A 89 19.50 10.37 -19.99
N GLN A 90 19.80 9.11 -19.69
CA GLN A 90 19.27 8.40 -18.52
C GLN A 90 20.21 8.50 -17.32
N PHE A 91 19.65 8.50 -16.12
CA PHE A 91 20.41 8.44 -14.89
C PHE A 91 20.59 7.00 -14.42
N GLU A 92 21.84 6.61 -14.16
CA GLU A 92 22.20 5.33 -13.54
C GLU A 92 22.43 5.54 -12.05
N ILE A 93 21.79 4.73 -11.20
CA ILE A 93 22.07 4.72 -9.75
C ILE A 93 23.19 3.74 -9.46
N LEU A 94 24.22 4.22 -8.74
CA LEU A 94 25.34 3.41 -8.26
C LEU A 94 25.17 3.00 -6.79
N GLY A 95 24.40 3.74 -6.01
CA GLY A 95 24.12 3.45 -4.61
C GLY A 95 23.78 4.70 -3.81
N ARG A 96 24.03 4.67 -2.50
CA ARG A 96 23.89 5.82 -1.61
C ARG A 96 25.22 6.17 -0.96
N MET A 97 25.39 7.45 -0.62
CA MET A 97 26.52 7.90 0.20
C MET A 97 26.34 7.57 1.68
N ASP A 98 25.10 7.50 2.16
CA ASP A 98 24.78 7.19 3.55
C ASP A 98 24.63 5.68 3.80
N SER A 99 24.50 5.32 5.08
CA SER A 99 24.34 3.96 5.56
C SER A 99 22.93 3.39 5.32
N GLN A 100 22.09 4.04 4.50
CA GLN A 100 20.74 3.56 4.20
C GLN A 100 20.75 2.21 3.51
N VAL A 101 19.93 1.30 4.04
CA VAL A 101 19.76 -0.04 3.50
C VAL A 101 18.29 -0.28 3.15
N LYS A 102 18.06 -1.04 2.08
CA LYS A 102 16.75 -1.63 1.81
C LYS A 102 16.74 -3.03 2.41
N LEU A 103 15.91 -3.25 3.41
CA LEU A 103 15.75 -4.55 4.05
C LEU A 103 14.28 -4.93 4.07
N LYS A 104 13.94 -6.06 3.44
CA LYS A 104 12.59 -6.65 3.46
C LYS A 104 11.47 -5.64 3.09
N GLY A 105 11.73 -4.82 2.05
CA GLY A 105 10.80 -3.79 1.57
C GLY A 105 10.89 -2.44 2.29
N TYR A 106 11.57 -2.38 3.45
CA TYR A 106 11.74 -1.15 4.23
C TYR A 106 13.06 -0.45 3.90
N ARG A 107 13.01 0.87 3.92
CA ARG A 107 14.18 1.74 3.81
C ARG A 107 14.58 2.16 5.22
N ILE A 108 15.75 1.70 5.67
CA ILE A 108 16.20 1.85 7.05
C ILE A 108 17.46 2.69 7.09
N GLU A 109 17.44 3.70 7.95
CA GLU A 109 18.60 4.52 8.32
C GLU A 109 19.35 3.84 9.47
N LEU A 110 20.48 3.18 9.18
CA LEU A 110 21.22 2.45 10.21
C LEU A 110 21.70 3.36 11.35
N ASP A 111 22.05 4.61 11.03
CA ASP A 111 22.49 5.60 12.00
C ASP A 111 21.33 6.03 12.92
N GLU A 112 20.09 6.04 12.44
CA GLU A 112 18.91 6.32 13.28
C GLU A 112 18.73 5.22 14.33
N VAL A 113 18.91 3.96 13.93
CA VAL A 113 18.87 2.82 14.86
C VAL A 113 20.01 2.88 15.88
N ALA A 114 21.23 3.16 15.42
CA ALA A 114 22.39 3.33 16.31
C ALA A 114 22.18 4.48 17.31
N ASN A 115 21.64 5.62 16.86
CA ASN A 115 21.33 6.75 17.73
C ASN A 115 20.24 6.41 18.75
N ALA A 116 19.21 5.65 18.37
CA ALA A 116 18.20 5.18 19.32
C ALA A 116 18.80 4.26 20.39
N MET A 117 19.75 3.39 20.02
CA MET A 117 20.50 2.57 20.98
C MET A 117 21.33 3.42 21.95
N MET A 118 21.98 4.47 21.44
CA MET A 118 22.79 5.41 22.23
C MET A 118 21.98 6.21 23.28
N LEU A 119 20.65 6.24 23.18
CA LEU A 119 19.79 6.89 24.18
C LEU A 119 19.63 6.05 25.45
N HIS A 120 20.04 4.78 25.45
CA HIS A 120 20.05 3.96 26.66
C HIS A 120 21.19 4.42 27.58
N PRO A 121 20.94 4.64 28.89
CA PRO A 121 21.91 5.28 29.79
C PRO A 121 23.24 4.53 29.93
N ASP A 122 23.21 3.20 29.79
CA ASP A 122 24.40 2.36 29.95
C ASP A 122 25.18 2.12 28.63
N VAL A 123 24.68 2.61 27.49
CA VAL A 123 25.35 2.42 26.18
C VAL A 123 26.34 3.55 25.92
N ILE A 124 27.61 3.20 25.71
CA ILE A 124 28.71 4.14 25.43
C ILE A 124 28.94 4.29 23.92
N SER A 125 28.76 3.22 23.16
CA SER A 125 28.91 3.22 21.71
C SER A 125 27.96 2.19 21.09
N ALA A 126 27.37 2.54 19.94
CA ALA A 126 26.49 1.65 19.19
C ALA A 126 26.77 1.75 17.68
N CYS A 127 26.58 0.64 16.99
CA CYS A 127 26.65 0.57 15.53
C CYS A 127 25.67 -0.49 15.02
N VAL A 128 24.94 -0.19 13.95
CA VAL A 128 24.00 -1.13 13.34
C VAL A 128 24.48 -1.44 11.93
N ILE A 129 24.46 -2.72 11.57
CA ILE A 129 24.78 -3.20 10.22
C ILE A 129 23.73 -4.17 9.73
N VAL A 130 23.68 -4.38 8.41
CA VAL A 130 22.96 -5.51 7.83
C VAL A 130 23.94 -6.66 7.64
N GLN A 131 23.66 -7.77 8.31
CA GLN A 131 24.39 -9.04 8.14
C GLN A 131 23.64 -9.95 7.16
N ASP A 132 24.40 -10.61 6.28
CA ASP A 132 23.91 -11.55 5.27
C ASP A 132 22.73 -11.03 4.41
N LYS A 133 22.69 -9.71 4.19
CA LYS A 133 21.64 -8.97 3.46
C LYS A 133 20.20 -9.19 3.98
N SER A 134 20.05 -9.75 5.17
CA SER A 134 18.78 -10.28 5.66
C SER A 134 18.44 -9.84 7.07
N HIS A 135 19.43 -9.49 7.90
CA HIS A 135 19.21 -9.20 9.31
C HIS A 135 19.90 -7.93 9.77
N LEU A 136 19.19 -7.11 10.55
CA LEU A 136 19.79 -6.01 11.30
C LEU A 136 20.48 -6.55 12.57
N VAL A 137 21.74 -6.18 12.75
CA VAL A 137 22.54 -6.50 13.92
C VAL A 137 22.95 -5.20 14.62
N GLY A 138 22.54 -5.04 15.87
CA GLY A 138 22.94 -3.93 16.73
C GLY A 138 24.13 -4.31 17.60
N TYR A 139 25.29 -3.74 17.31
CA TYR A 139 26.49 -3.83 18.14
C TYR A 139 26.50 -2.71 19.16
N PHE A 140 26.87 -3.01 20.41
CA PHE A 140 26.92 -2.02 21.49
C PHE A 140 28.07 -2.28 22.47
N THR A 141 28.50 -1.23 23.17
CA THR A 141 29.51 -1.28 24.23
C THR A 141 29.01 -0.52 25.47
N PRO A 142 29.27 -1.02 26.70
CA PRO A 142 29.97 -2.27 27.04
C PRO A 142 29.11 -3.52 26.84
N ALA A 143 29.75 -4.69 26.74
CA ALA A 143 29.08 -5.98 26.57
C ALA A 143 28.12 -6.35 27.72
N THR A 144 28.26 -5.68 28.87
CA THR A 144 27.45 -5.89 30.07
C THR A 144 26.08 -5.22 30.02
N VAL A 145 25.78 -4.40 29.01
CA VAL A 145 24.46 -3.75 28.89
C VAL A 145 23.36 -4.81 28.76
N ASN A 146 22.29 -4.63 29.53
CA ASN A 146 21.13 -5.51 29.45
C ASN A 146 20.41 -5.32 28.11
N VAL A 147 20.38 -6.38 27.30
CA VAL A 147 19.79 -6.34 25.94
C VAL A 147 18.29 -6.07 25.96
N GLU A 148 17.58 -6.52 27.00
CA GLU A 148 16.12 -6.35 27.10
C GLU A 148 15.74 -4.89 27.39
N SER A 149 16.45 -4.22 28.31
CA SER A 149 16.24 -2.78 28.56
C SER A 149 16.67 -1.92 27.38
N LEU A 150 17.75 -2.30 26.68
CA LEU A 150 18.19 -1.64 25.45
C LEU A 150 17.15 -1.77 24.34
N ARG A 151 16.64 -2.98 24.10
CA ARG A 151 15.59 -3.22 23.10
C ARG A 151 14.35 -2.38 23.40
N LYS A 152 13.90 -2.33 24.65
CA LYS A 152 12.76 -1.50 25.05
C LYS A 152 12.97 -0.03 24.71
N THR A 153 14.16 0.50 24.98
CA THR A 153 14.54 1.88 24.65
C THR A 153 14.41 2.17 23.15
N VAL A 154 14.79 1.21 22.30
CA VAL A 154 14.69 1.33 20.84
C VAL A 154 13.24 1.19 20.35
N VAL A 155 12.50 0.21 20.86
CA VAL A 155 11.08 -0.03 20.50
C VAL A 155 10.20 1.16 20.83
N ASP A 156 10.45 1.86 21.95
CA ASP A 156 9.69 3.05 22.35
C ASP A 156 9.85 4.23 21.38
N ARG A 157 10.83 4.19 20.47
CA ARG A 157 11.24 5.32 19.62
C ARG A 157 11.21 5.01 18.13
N LEU A 158 11.38 3.76 17.75
CA LEU A 158 11.47 3.34 16.37
C LEU A 158 10.36 2.34 16.01
N PRO A 159 9.89 2.36 14.75
CA PRO A 159 9.04 1.30 14.22
C PRO A 159 9.68 -0.09 14.34
N VAL A 160 8.86 -1.13 14.50
CA VAL A 160 9.30 -2.52 14.73
C VAL A 160 10.29 -3.02 13.66
N TYR A 161 10.13 -2.64 12.39
CA TYR A 161 11.02 -3.05 11.29
C TYR A 161 12.44 -2.46 11.38
N MET A 162 12.64 -1.39 12.17
CA MET A 162 13.96 -0.80 12.41
C MET A 162 14.67 -1.40 13.62
N VAL A 163 13.97 -2.19 14.44
CA VAL A 163 14.53 -2.79 15.64
C VAL A 163 15.48 -3.93 15.25
N PRO A 164 16.74 -3.94 15.71
CA PRO A 164 17.67 -5.03 15.41
C PRO A 164 17.11 -6.39 15.83
N ALA A 165 17.21 -7.37 14.93
CA ALA A 165 16.87 -8.76 15.22
C ALA A 165 17.93 -9.40 16.14
N MET A 166 19.17 -8.96 16.01
CA MET A 166 20.31 -9.45 16.79
C MET A 166 21.00 -8.31 17.53
N TRP A 167 21.52 -8.64 18.70
CA TRP A 167 22.14 -7.69 19.63
C TRP A 167 23.47 -8.28 20.09
N THR A 168 24.58 -7.58 19.86
CA THR A 168 25.92 -8.09 20.15
C THR A 168 26.70 -7.10 20.99
N GLY A 169 26.91 -7.46 22.25
CA GLY A 169 27.73 -6.68 23.18
C GLY A 169 29.22 -6.88 22.92
N LEU A 170 29.99 -5.79 22.91
CA LEU A 170 31.44 -5.77 22.75
C LEU A 170 32.10 -5.02 23.92
N ASP A 171 33.23 -5.53 24.40
CA ASP A 171 34.03 -4.82 25.40
C ASP A 171 34.59 -3.50 24.85
N GLU A 172 34.99 -3.50 23.57
CA GLU A 172 35.43 -2.30 22.85
C GLU A 172 34.90 -2.30 21.41
N MET A 173 34.44 -1.13 20.95
CA MET A 173 33.96 -0.96 19.58
C MET A 173 35.16 -0.85 18.61
N PRO A 174 35.28 -1.70 17.58
CA PRO A 174 36.42 -1.66 16.67
C PRO A 174 36.43 -0.35 15.87
N GLN A 175 37.59 0.28 15.81
CA GLN A 175 37.81 1.53 15.06
C GLN A 175 38.80 1.32 13.91
N ASN A 176 38.71 2.17 12.88
CA ASN A 176 39.71 2.25 11.82
C ASN A 176 40.86 3.20 12.22
N SER A 177 41.87 3.34 11.35
CA SER A 177 43.02 4.22 11.57
C SER A 177 42.66 5.69 11.82
N ASN A 178 41.43 6.10 11.49
CA ASN A 178 40.95 7.48 11.64
C ASN A 178 40.01 7.62 12.87
N GLY A 179 39.94 6.62 13.75
CA GLY A 179 39.12 6.64 14.96
C GLY A 179 37.61 6.48 14.71
N LYS A 180 37.18 6.17 13.48
CA LYS A 180 35.76 5.88 13.17
C LYS A 180 35.46 4.40 13.35
N ILE A 181 34.23 4.06 13.70
CA ILE A 181 33.77 2.66 13.84
C ILE A 181 34.04 1.89 12.54
N ASN A 182 34.65 0.72 12.67
CA ASN A 182 35.01 -0.14 11.55
C ASN A 182 33.91 -1.18 11.28
N THR A 183 32.92 -0.79 10.48
CA THR A 183 31.78 -1.66 10.09
C THR A 183 32.21 -2.93 9.35
N LYS A 184 33.34 -2.90 8.63
CA LYS A 184 33.90 -4.09 7.97
C LYS A 184 34.43 -5.10 8.98
N ALA A 185 35.06 -4.63 10.06
CA ALA A 185 35.49 -5.51 11.15
C ALA A 185 34.28 -6.12 11.86
N LEU A 186 33.24 -5.33 12.12
CA LEU A 186 31.98 -5.83 12.69
C LEU A 186 31.32 -6.90 11.81
N ALA A 187 31.26 -6.69 10.50
CA ALA A 187 30.71 -7.67 9.56
C ALA A 187 31.46 -9.02 9.57
N LEU A 188 32.76 -9.02 9.92
CA LEU A 188 33.57 -10.23 10.03
C LEU A 188 33.37 -10.98 11.33
N LEU A 189 32.89 -10.32 12.40
CA LEU A 189 32.62 -10.97 13.68
C LEU A 189 31.50 -12.02 13.58
N LYS A 190 30.69 -11.98 12.51
CA LYS A 190 29.56 -12.88 12.24
C LYS A 190 28.84 -13.24 13.53
N ALA A 191 28.02 -12.31 14.04
CA ALA A 191 27.18 -12.58 15.20
C ALA A 191 26.50 -13.94 15.00
N VAL A 192 26.79 -14.90 15.88
CA VAL A 192 26.22 -16.24 15.79
C VAL A 192 24.74 -16.10 16.11
N VAL A 193 23.90 -16.57 15.18
CA VAL A 193 22.46 -16.59 15.36
C VAL A 193 22.13 -17.73 16.31
N GLU A 194 22.22 -17.48 17.62
CA GLU A 194 21.59 -18.38 18.59
C GLU A 194 20.10 -18.07 18.63
N LEU A 195 19.34 -18.77 17.79
CA LEU A 195 17.88 -18.74 17.86
C LEU A 195 17.46 -19.48 19.13
N GLU A 196 16.86 -18.76 20.07
CA GLU A 196 16.25 -19.37 21.24
C GLU A 196 15.18 -20.36 20.78
N ALA A 197 15.31 -21.62 21.23
CA ALA A 197 14.36 -22.66 20.90
C ALA A 197 12.96 -22.35 21.46
N MET A 198 11.93 -22.82 20.75
CA MET A 198 10.55 -22.78 21.23
C MET A 198 10.44 -23.58 22.53
N GLN A 199 9.74 -23.03 23.52
CA GLN A 199 9.54 -23.62 24.83
C GLN A 199 8.14 -24.23 25.00
N THR A 200 7.18 -23.79 24.20
CA THR A 200 5.79 -24.24 24.29
C THR A 200 5.31 -24.87 22.98
N HIS A 201 4.25 -25.68 23.05
CA HIS A 201 3.63 -26.27 21.86
C HIS A 201 3.04 -25.18 20.95
N GLU A 202 2.50 -24.14 21.56
CA GLU A 202 1.87 -22.99 20.94
C GLU A 202 2.90 -22.17 20.15
N GLU A 203 4.08 -21.94 20.73
CA GLU A 203 5.19 -21.32 20.01
C GLU A 203 5.63 -22.11 18.79
N ALA A 204 5.78 -23.44 18.92
CA ALA A 204 6.16 -24.29 17.81
C ALA A 204 5.10 -24.28 16.68
N LYS A 205 3.81 -24.29 17.05
CA LYS A 205 2.70 -24.23 16.09
C LYS A 205 2.64 -22.85 15.41
N LEU A 206 2.83 -21.77 16.15
CA LEU A 206 2.89 -20.42 15.59
C LEU A 206 4.04 -20.28 14.59
N ALA A 207 5.23 -20.79 14.94
CA ALA A 207 6.40 -20.76 14.06
C ALA A 207 6.14 -21.50 12.74
N GLN A 208 5.45 -22.64 12.77
CA GLN A 208 5.08 -23.38 11.55
C GLN A 208 4.14 -22.58 10.64
N VAL A 209 3.15 -21.90 11.22
CA VAL A 209 2.24 -21.05 10.43
C VAL A 209 2.97 -19.84 9.85
N ILE A 210 3.83 -19.19 10.64
CA ILE A 210 4.65 -18.06 10.18
C ILE A 210 5.59 -18.50 9.04
N ALA A 211 6.26 -19.64 9.19
CA ALA A 211 7.13 -20.21 8.15
C ALA A 211 6.37 -20.42 6.84
N SER A 212 5.14 -20.95 6.90
CA SER A 212 4.30 -21.14 5.72
C SER A 212 3.83 -19.83 5.09
N VAL A 213 3.51 -18.81 5.89
CA VAL A 213 2.99 -17.52 5.39
C VAL A 213 4.10 -16.65 4.80
N LEU A 214 5.30 -16.70 5.38
CA LEU A 214 6.46 -15.93 4.94
C LEU A 214 7.36 -16.69 3.95
N GLU A 215 7.05 -17.96 3.68
CA GLU A 215 7.85 -18.85 2.84
C GLU A 215 9.32 -18.94 3.28
N VAL A 216 9.54 -19.04 4.60
CA VAL A 216 10.86 -19.19 5.23
C VAL A 216 11.02 -20.55 5.89
N ASP A 217 12.25 -20.99 6.11
CA ASP A 217 12.50 -22.22 6.88
C ASP A 217 12.12 -21.99 8.36
N VAL A 218 11.40 -22.94 8.95
CA VAL A 218 11.04 -22.90 10.38
C VAL A 218 12.28 -22.87 11.27
N ALA A 219 13.41 -23.43 10.81
CA ALA A 219 14.69 -23.39 11.51
C ALA A 219 15.26 -21.97 11.65
N GLU A 220 14.79 -21.00 10.87
CA GLU A 220 15.18 -19.58 10.97
C GLU A 220 14.35 -18.81 12.00
N ILE A 221 13.36 -19.45 12.62
CA ILE A 221 12.43 -18.83 13.55
C ILE A 221 12.77 -19.24 14.99
N GLY A 222 13.23 -18.28 15.79
CA GLY A 222 13.42 -18.41 17.22
C GLY A 222 12.23 -17.89 18.02
N ARG A 223 12.15 -18.27 19.30
CA ARG A 223 11.08 -17.86 20.23
C ARG A 223 10.92 -16.35 20.33
N ARG A 224 12.02 -15.61 20.16
CA ARG A 224 12.06 -14.14 20.22
C ARG A 224 12.09 -13.47 18.84
N SER A 225 11.89 -14.23 17.76
CA SER A 225 11.81 -13.65 16.42
C SER A 225 10.60 -12.73 16.32
N SER A 226 10.81 -11.57 15.69
CA SER A 226 9.72 -10.66 15.32
C SER A 226 9.18 -11.06 13.95
N PHE A 227 7.85 -11.11 13.82
CA PHE A 227 7.18 -11.37 12.54
C PHE A 227 7.64 -10.39 11.44
N VAL A 228 7.75 -9.11 11.77
CA VAL A 228 8.18 -8.06 10.84
C VAL A 228 9.67 -8.21 10.50
N ALA A 229 10.51 -8.53 11.50
CA ALA A 229 11.93 -8.79 11.26
C ALA A 229 12.15 -10.03 10.38
N LEU A 230 11.23 -10.99 10.37
CA LEU A 230 11.25 -12.14 9.47
C LEU A 230 10.83 -11.80 8.04
N GLY A 231 10.23 -10.63 7.80
CA GLY A 231 9.78 -10.18 6.48
C GLY A 231 8.27 -10.02 6.37
N GLY A 232 7.58 -10.16 7.49
CA GLY A 232 6.17 -9.84 7.60
C GLY A 232 5.89 -8.36 7.36
N ASP A 233 4.76 -8.12 6.72
CA ASP A 233 4.16 -6.83 6.43
C ASP A 233 2.66 -6.88 6.78
N SER A 234 1.91 -5.83 6.47
CA SER A 234 0.48 -5.79 6.78
C SER A 234 -0.35 -6.82 6.01
N ILE A 235 0.06 -7.23 4.80
CA ILE A 235 -0.67 -8.19 3.97
C ILE A 235 -0.44 -9.61 4.49
N THR A 236 0.82 -9.97 4.70
CA THR A 236 1.19 -11.25 5.31
C THR A 236 0.68 -11.37 6.75
N ALA A 237 0.54 -10.26 7.49
CA ALA A 237 -0.14 -10.27 8.80
C ALA A 237 -1.64 -10.60 8.67
N ILE A 238 -2.34 -10.11 7.64
CA ILE A 238 -3.73 -10.50 7.35
C ILE A 238 -3.81 -12.00 7.05
N TYR A 239 -2.87 -12.53 6.26
CA TYR A 239 -2.81 -13.97 5.98
C TYR A 239 -2.50 -14.79 7.21
N LEU A 240 -1.54 -14.37 8.03
CA LEU A 240 -1.24 -15.02 9.29
C LEU A 240 -2.47 -15.04 10.20
N ALA A 241 -3.17 -13.91 10.38
CA ALA A 241 -4.40 -13.86 11.15
C ALA A 241 -5.47 -14.82 10.61
N ALA A 242 -5.60 -14.94 9.28
CA ALA A 242 -6.54 -15.86 8.63
C ALA A 242 -6.16 -17.34 8.85
N GLU A 243 -4.87 -17.71 8.73
CA GLU A 243 -4.41 -19.08 8.99
C GLU A 243 -4.52 -19.45 10.47
N LEU A 244 -4.17 -18.53 11.37
CA LEU A 244 -4.35 -18.71 12.81
C LEU A 244 -5.82 -18.91 13.16
N LYS A 245 -6.74 -18.19 12.50
CA LYS A 245 -8.19 -18.37 12.68
C LYS A 245 -8.64 -19.78 12.31
N LYS A 246 -8.08 -20.41 11.27
CA LYS A 246 -8.42 -21.80 10.89
C LYS A 246 -8.06 -22.82 11.97
N ILE A 247 -7.01 -22.56 12.75
CA ILE A 247 -6.58 -23.41 13.87
C ILE A 247 -7.21 -23.00 15.21
N GLY A 248 -8.19 -22.09 15.20
CA GLY A 248 -8.95 -21.66 16.37
C GLY A 248 -8.33 -20.49 17.15
N TRP A 249 -7.23 -19.91 16.67
CA TRP A 249 -6.60 -18.76 17.33
C TRP A 249 -7.08 -17.46 16.72
N ARG A 250 -7.44 -16.50 17.57
CA ARG A 250 -7.87 -15.18 17.12
C ARG A 250 -6.82 -14.18 17.54
N VAL A 251 -6.27 -13.53 16.53
CA VAL A 251 -5.23 -12.53 16.70
C VAL A 251 -5.56 -11.44 15.70
N SER A 252 -5.62 -10.19 16.15
CA SER A 252 -5.81 -9.08 15.23
C SER A 252 -4.52 -8.81 14.46
N VAL A 253 -4.63 -8.17 13.29
CA VAL A 253 -3.45 -7.67 12.56
C VAL A 253 -2.64 -6.71 13.43
N GLY A 254 -3.32 -5.94 14.29
CA GLY A 254 -2.68 -5.07 15.27
C GLY A 254 -1.79 -5.84 16.24
N ASP A 255 -2.30 -6.93 16.83
CA ASP A 255 -1.54 -7.77 17.76
C ASP A 255 -0.29 -8.38 17.09
N ILE A 256 -0.42 -8.84 15.83
CA ILE A 256 0.71 -9.38 15.05
C ILE A 256 1.79 -8.32 14.81
N LEU A 257 1.40 -7.13 14.35
CA LEU A 257 2.34 -6.08 13.96
C LEU A 257 2.95 -5.35 15.17
N GLN A 258 2.24 -5.30 16.30
CA GLN A 258 2.75 -4.73 17.55
C GLN A 258 3.60 -5.72 18.34
N SER A 259 3.43 -7.02 18.12
CA SER A 259 4.24 -8.01 18.81
C SER A 259 5.70 -7.93 18.38
N THR A 260 6.58 -7.75 19.36
CA THR A 260 8.03 -7.72 19.14
C THR A 260 8.64 -9.11 19.10
N GLN A 261 7.94 -10.13 19.62
CA GLN A 261 8.47 -11.48 19.81
C GLN A 261 7.39 -12.54 19.60
N LEU A 262 7.77 -13.67 18.99
CA LEU A 262 6.87 -14.78 18.72
C LEU A 262 6.25 -15.34 20.01
N CYS A 263 6.99 -15.45 21.11
CA CYS A 263 6.44 -15.91 22.39
C CYS A 263 5.29 -15.03 22.90
N ASP A 264 5.41 -13.71 22.77
CA ASP A 264 4.38 -12.76 23.21
C ASP A 264 3.12 -12.89 22.33
N LEU A 265 3.34 -13.12 21.03
CA LEU A 265 2.26 -13.37 20.08
C LEU A 265 1.55 -14.71 20.36
N ALA A 266 2.31 -15.76 20.69
CA ALA A 266 1.75 -17.06 21.06
C ALA A 266 0.90 -16.96 22.32
N LEU A 267 1.38 -16.26 23.35
CA LEU A 267 0.61 -16.01 24.58
C LEU A 267 -0.70 -15.26 24.25
N THR A 268 -0.61 -14.14 23.56
CA THR A 268 -1.79 -13.35 23.13
C THR A 268 -2.80 -14.20 22.34
N ALA A 269 -2.30 -14.99 21.39
CA ALA A 269 -3.13 -15.86 20.55
C ALA A 269 -3.89 -16.92 21.36
N THR A 270 -3.25 -17.46 22.41
CA THR A 270 -3.83 -18.50 23.25
C THR A 270 -4.87 -17.94 24.21
N GLU A 271 -4.63 -16.76 24.79
CA GLU A 271 -5.60 -16.07 25.66
C GLU A 271 -6.89 -15.70 24.90
N GLN A 272 -6.78 -15.39 23.62
CA GLN A 272 -7.91 -15.01 22.76
C GLN A 272 -8.60 -16.20 22.06
N ALA A 273 -8.08 -17.43 22.18
CA ALA A 273 -8.61 -18.62 21.49
C ALA A 273 -10.03 -19.03 21.92
N HIS A 274 -10.50 -18.55 23.08
CA HIS A 274 -11.82 -18.89 23.63
C HIS A 274 -12.96 -17.92 23.27
N ILE A 275 -12.69 -16.91 22.43
CA ILE A 275 -13.73 -15.95 22.02
C ILE A 275 -14.61 -16.59 20.94
N PRO A 276 -15.94 -16.79 21.16
CA PRO A 276 -16.84 -17.40 20.19
C PRO A 276 -16.88 -16.62 18.89
N ALA A 277 -17.18 -17.27 17.76
CA ALA A 277 -17.42 -16.56 16.50
C ALA A 277 -18.53 -15.55 16.74
N VAL A 278 -18.19 -14.27 16.53
CA VAL A 278 -19.23 -13.24 16.55
C VAL A 278 -19.95 -13.40 15.22
N GLU A 279 -21.10 -14.05 15.27
CA GLU A 279 -22.08 -13.93 14.20
C GLU A 279 -22.74 -12.57 14.36
N TRP A 280 -22.64 -11.76 13.32
CA TRP A 280 -23.26 -10.46 13.30
C TRP A 280 -24.71 -10.65 12.86
N SER A 281 -25.64 -10.37 13.77
CA SER A 281 -27.06 -10.46 13.49
C SER A 281 -27.43 -9.60 12.28
N ASP A 282 -28.30 -10.13 11.44
CA ASP A 282 -28.90 -9.38 10.34
C ASP A 282 -29.60 -8.13 10.90
N VAL A 283 -29.27 -6.97 10.32
CA VAL A 283 -29.96 -5.71 10.65
C VAL A 283 -31.05 -5.51 9.61
N PRO A 284 -32.34 -5.65 9.99
CA PRO A 284 -33.42 -5.53 9.03
C PRO A 284 -33.51 -4.09 8.49
N LEU A 285 -33.86 -3.98 7.21
CA LEU A 285 -34.15 -2.68 6.60
C LEU A 285 -35.43 -2.08 7.20
N PRO A 286 -35.51 -0.74 7.36
CA PRO A 286 -36.77 -0.09 7.70
C PRO A 286 -37.88 -0.44 6.69
N SER A 287 -39.11 -0.64 7.15
CA SER A 287 -40.22 -1.11 6.29
C SER A 287 -40.44 -0.23 5.05
N GLN A 288 -40.32 1.10 5.20
CA GLN A 288 -40.46 2.04 4.09
C GLN A 288 -39.35 1.87 3.05
N VAL A 289 -38.10 1.75 3.49
CA VAL A 289 -36.95 1.50 2.62
C VAL A 289 -37.12 0.17 1.87
N SER A 290 -37.55 -0.88 2.57
CA SER A 290 -37.82 -2.17 1.93
C SER A 290 -38.88 -2.06 0.83
N GLN A 291 -39.91 -1.22 1.03
CA GLN A 291 -40.95 -0.96 0.04
C GLN A 291 -40.42 -0.15 -1.16
N ASP A 292 -39.60 0.88 -0.91
CA ASP A 292 -38.98 1.69 -1.98
C ASP A 292 -38.12 0.80 -2.89
N ILE A 293 -37.30 -0.07 -2.30
CA ILE A 293 -36.45 -1.03 -3.02
C ILE A 293 -37.29 -2.02 -3.81
N THR A 294 -38.31 -2.63 -3.19
CA THR A 294 -39.20 -3.59 -3.88
C THR A 294 -39.97 -2.93 -5.02
N THR A 295 -40.30 -1.64 -4.91
CA THR A 295 -40.97 -0.89 -5.97
C THR A 295 -40.04 -0.64 -7.16
N ALA A 296 -38.79 -0.26 -6.90
CA ALA A 296 -37.80 -0.01 -7.94
C ALA A 296 -37.26 -1.30 -8.58
N TRP A 297 -37.06 -2.34 -7.77
CA TRP A 297 -36.43 -3.61 -8.16
C TRP A 297 -37.26 -4.80 -7.62
N PRO A 298 -38.42 -5.13 -8.21
CA PRO A 298 -39.32 -6.15 -7.65
C PRO A 298 -38.74 -7.55 -7.53
N GLU A 299 -37.77 -7.88 -8.39
CA GLU A 299 -37.13 -9.20 -8.45
C GLU A 299 -35.78 -9.26 -7.73
N HIS A 300 -35.41 -8.22 -6.96
CA HIS A 300 -34.14 -8.22 -6.23
C HIS A 300 -33.99 -9.46 -5.33
N GLU A 301 -32.80 -10.05 -5.30
CA GLU A 301 -32.49 -11.22 -4.47
C GLU A 301 -32.18 -10.82 -3.03
N ALA A 302 -31.66 -9.61 -2.85
CA ALA A 302 -31.23 -9.11 -1.56
C ALA A 302 -31.01 -7.60 -1.56
N ALA A 303 -31.12 -6.99 -0.37
CA ALA A 303 -30.83 -5.58 -0.17
C ALA A 303 -30.26 -5.31 1.22
N TYR A 304 -29.28 -4.40 1.30
CA TYR A 304 -28.55 -4.05 2.52
C TYR A 304 -28.19 -2.57 2.55
N ALA A 305 -27.85 -2.04 3.73
CA ALA A 305 -27.26 -0.71 3.82
C ALA A 305 -25.88 -0.69 3.14
N THR A 306 -25.52 0.45 2.56
CA THR A 306 -24.16 0.66 2.04
C THR A 306 -23.17 0.88 3.19
N THR A 307 -21.91 0.52 2.97
CA THR A 307 -20.83 0.94 3.89
C THR A 307 -20.64 2.46 3.81
N PRO A 308 -20.03 3.10 4.83
CA PRO A 308 -19.68 4.52 4.77
C PRO A 308 -18.84 4.89 3.54
N GLU A 309 -17.94 4.00 3.10
CA GLU A 309 -17.12 4.20 1.90
C GLU A 309 -17.95 4.14 0.61
N GLN A 310 -18.83 3.14 0.47
CA GLN A 310 -19.75 3.07 -0.67
C GLN A 310 -20.67 4.30 -0.72
N SER A 311 -21.22 4.72 0.42
CA SER A 311 -22.02 5.95 0.54
C SER A 311 -21.23 7.18 0.08
N PHE A 312 -19.97 7.34 0.52
CA PHE A 312 -19.12 8.45 0.08
C PHE A 312 -18.84 8.45 -1.42
N LEU A 313 -18.50 7.28 -2.00
CA LEU A 313 -18.23 7.13 -3.43
C LEU A 313 -19.48 7.47 -4.28
N LEU A 314 -20.66 7.03 -3.84
CA LEU A 314 -21.93 7.32 -4.52
C LEU A 314 -22.29 8.81 -4.42
N SER A 315 -22.21 9.40 -3.21
CA SER A 315 -22.52 10.82 -3.02
C SER A 315 -21.57 11.73 -3.79
N SER A 316 -20.27 11.43 -3.81
CA SER A 316 -19.29 12.22 -4.59
C SER A 316 -19.42 12.04 -6.10
N SER A 317 -20.11 10.99 -6.56
CA SER A 317 -20.47 10.82 -7.97
C SER A 317 -21.61 11.75 -8.42
N ILE A 318 -22.35 12.38 -7.50
CA ILE A 318 -23.38 13.36 -7.87
C ILE A 318 -22.75 14.58 -8.55
N GLU A 319 -21.61 15.06 -8.03
CA GLU A 319 -20.90 16.22 -8.61
C GLU A 319 -20.11 15.85 -9.86
N ASN A 320 -19.55 14.64 -9.90
CA ASN A 320 -18.81 14.14 -11.05
C ASN A 320 -19.13 12.65 -11.27
N PRO A 321 -20.17 12.35 -12.09
CA PRO A 321 -20.66 10.99 -12.31
C PRO A 321 -19.61 10.02 -12.88
N SER A 322 -18.59 10.54 -13.53
CA SER A 322 -17.52 9.76 -14.16
C SER A 322 -16.31 9.51 -13.27
N ARG A 323 -16.27 10.08 -12.05
CA ARG A 323 -15.08 10.13 -11.19
C ARG A 323 -14.58 8.76 -10.76
N TRP A 324 -15.51 7.88 -10.38
CA TRP A 324 -15.22 6.58 -9.77
C TRP A 324 -15.51 5.42 -10.71
N ILE A 325 -15.24 5.61 -12.00
CA ILE A 325 -15.44 4.59 -13.03
C ILE A 325 -14.10 4.09 -13.56
N LEU A 326 -13.92 2.78 -13.46
CA LEU A 326 -12.85 2.04 -14.12
C LEU A 326 -13.39 1.41 -15.40
N GLN A 327 -12.59 1.47 -16.46
CA GLN A 327 -12.82 0.79 -17.73
C GLN A 327 -11.64 -0.10 -18.04
N VAL A 328 -11.90 -1.38 -18.29
CA VAL A 328 -10.89 -2.39 -18.62
C VAL A 328 -11.19 -2.92 -20.03
N PRO A 329 -10.44 -2.48 -21.06
CA PRO A 329 -10.54 -3.05 -22.40
C PRO A 329 -9.75 -4.37 -22.48
N PHE A 330 -10.37 -5.38 -23.06
CA PHE A 330 -9.82 -6.69 -23.35
C PHE A 330 -9.59 -6.80 -24.86
N VAL A 331 -8.33 -6.66 -25.26
CA VAL A 331 -7.84 -6.75 -26.64
C VAL A 331 -7.24 -8.13 -26.89
N ASP A 332 -7.25 -8.57 -28.15
CA ASP A 332 -6.70 -9.85 -28.62
C ASP A 332 -7.35 -11.09 -27.95
N LEU A 333 -8.63 -10.97 -27.57
CA LEU A 333 -9.43 -12.04 -26.99
C LEU A 333 -10.76 -12.20 -27.76
N ASP A 334 -11.29 -13.42 -27.76
CA ASP A 334 -12.58 -13.72 -28.39
C ASP A 334 -13.72 -13.04 -27.62
N ALA A 335 -14.34 -12.03 -28.25
CA ALA A 335 -15.40 -11.26 -27.65
C ALA A 335 -16.66 -12.08 -27.29
N SER A 336 -17.01 -13.10 -28.09
CA SER A 336 -18.15 -13.98 -27.79
C SER A 336 -17.87 -14.88 -26.58
N ARG A 337 -16.64 -15.37 -26.45
CA ARG A 337 -16.22 -16.09 -25.24
C ARG A 337 -16.18 -15.19 -24.02
N LEU A 338 -15.72 -13.94 -24.16
CA LEU A 338 -15.74 -12.96 -23.07
C LEU A 338 -17.17 -12.67 -22.58
N VAL A 339 -18.13 -12.52 -23.49
CA VAL A 339 -19.56 -12.36 -23.14
C VAL A 339 -20.05 -13.56 -22.32
N THR A 340 -19.73 -14.78 -22.77
CA THR A 340 -20.10 -16.01 -22.07
C THR A 340 -19.44 -16.11 -20.70
N ALA A 341 -18.16 -15.75 -20.61
CA ALA A 341 -17.39 -15.73 -19.37
C ALA A 341 -17.97 -14.72 -18.37
N TYR A 342 -18.30 -13.51 -18.82
CA TYR A 342 -18.88 -12.46 -17.99
C TYR A 342 -20.26 -12.87 -17.44
N ALA A 343 -21.11 -13.46 -18.28
CA ALA A 343 -22.40 -14.01 -17.84
C ALA A 343 -22.22 -15.14 -16.80
N ARG A 344 -21.22 -16.01 -16.97
CA ARG A 344 -20.95 -17.10 -16.04
C ARG A 344 -20.43 -16.61 -14.69
N ILE A 345 -19.55 -15.61 -14.65
CA ILE A 345 -19.05 -15.06 -13.38
C ILE A 345 -20.11 -14.22 -12.67
N SER A 346 -21.04 -13.59 -13.39
CA SER A 346 -22.07 -12.77 -12.77
C SER A 346 -23.03 -13.62 -11.94
N GLU A 347 -23.30 -14.87 -12.33
CA GLU A 347 -24.04 -15.84 -11.51
C GLU A 347 -23.40 -16.07 -10.12
N HIS A 348 -22.07 -16.02 -10.05
CA HIS A 348 -21.30 -16.33 -8.84
C HIS A 348 -20.84 -15.08 -8.07
N CYS A 349 -20.82 -13.91 -8.71
CA CYS A 349 -20.32 -12.66 -8.15
C CYS A 349 -21.45 -11.64 -7.97
N GLU A 350 -21.97 -11.52 -6.74
CA GLU A 350 -23.04 -10.56 -6.38
C GLU A 350 -22.69 -9.11 -6.78
N ALA A 351 -21.40 -8.74 -6.71
CA ALA A 351 -20.94 -7.38 -7.05
C ALA A 351 -21.28 -7.00 -8.51
N LEU A 352 -21.17 -7.93 -9.46
CA LEU A 352 -21.52 -7.68 -10.87
C LEU A 352 -23.02 -7.52 -11.11
N ARG A 353 -23.84 -7.96 -10.15
CA ARG A 353 -25.30 -7.89 -10.18
C ARG A 353 -25.87 -6.80 -9.27
N THR A 354 -24.98 -5.99 -8.70
CA THR A 354 -25.35 -5.00 -7.70
C THR A 354 -25.64 -3.64 -8.34
N THR A 355 -26.71 -3.01 -7.90
CA THR A 355 -27.03 -1.60 -8.13
C THR A 355 -27.19 -0.86 -6.80
N PHE A 356 -27.32 0.46 -6.87
CA PHE A 356 -27.51 1.31 -5.71
C PHE A 356 -28.73 2.21 -5.89
N ILE A 357 -29.52 2.33 -4.81
CA ILE A 357 -30.72 3.16 -4.78
C ILE A 357 -30.65 4.13 -3.60
N LEU A 358 -30.97 5.39 -3.87
CA LEU A 358 -31.24 6.39 -2.84
C LEU A 358 -32.70 6.22 -2.39
N ALA A 359 -32.91 5.74 -1.16
CA ALA A 359 -34.25 5.53 -0.60
C ALA A 359 -34.83 6.82 0.01
N SER A 360 -36.08 6.76 0.47
CA SER A 360 -36.81 7.89 1.05
C SER A 360 -36.18 8.50 2.31
N ASP A 361 -35.30 7.77 2.99
CA ASP A 361 -34.53 8.26 4.14
C ASP A 361 -33.25 9.04 3.75
N ASN A 362 -33.06 9.31 2.46
CA ASN A 362 -31.86 9.92 1.87
C ASN A 362 -30.56 9.12 2.08
N THR A 363 -30.66 7.81 2.27
CA THR A 363 -29.51 6.90 2.36
C THR A 363 -29.42 6.01 1.12
N ASN A 364 -28.20 5.71 0.69
CA ASN A 364 -27.96 4.75 -0.38
C ASN A 364 -27.99 3.32 0.13
N TYR A 365 -28.70 2.45 -0.58
CA TYR A 365 -28.80 1.03 -0.31
C TYR A 365 -28.21 0.20 -1.44
N HIS A 366 -27.52 -0.87 -1.05
CA HIS A 366 -27.01 -1.91 -1.93
C HIS A 366 -28.18 -2.82 -2.30
N VAL A 367 -28.44 -3.01 -3.59
CA VAL A 367 -29.46 -3.94 -4.10
C VAL A 367 -28.79 -4.96 -5.00
N VAL A 368 -28.93 -6.25 -4.68
CA VAL A 368 -28.43 -7.37 -5.49
C VAL A 368 -29.56 -7.89 -6.35
N ASN A 369 -29.40 -7.79 -7.67
CA ASN A 369 -30.38 -8.26 -8.64
C ASN A 369 -30.08 -9.70 -9.11
N PRO A 370 -31.06 -10.40 -9.70
CA PRO A 370 -30.85 -11.68 -10.35
C PRO A 370 -29.83 -11.62 -11.48
N ALA A 371 -29.18 -12.75 -11.77
CA ALA A 371 -28.21 -12.85 -12.87
C ALA A 371 -28.81 -12.51 -14.26
N SER A 372 -30.13 -12.68 -14.43
CA SER A 372 -30.86 -12.29 -15.63
C SER A 372 -30.86 -10.77 -15.90
N CYS A 373 -30.60 -9.95 -14.88
CA CYS A 373 -30.53 -8.49 -15.01
C CYS A 373 -29.17 -7.97 -15.48
N VAL A 374 -28.18 -8.86 -15.65
CA VAL A 374 -26.83 -8.49 -16.05
C VAL A 374 -26.84 -8.01 -17.49
N GLU A 375 -26.49 -6.74 -17.68
CA GLU A 375 -26.51 -6.12 -19.00
C GLU A 375 -25.23 -6.48 -19.76
N VAL A 376 -25.35 -7.38 -20.73
CA VAL A 376 -24.29 -7.64 -21.72
C VAL A 376 -24.69 -7.01 -23.04
N ARG A 377 -24.00 -5.93 -23.42
CA ARG A 377 -24.22 -5.27 -24.70
C ARG A 377 -23.41 -6.00 -25.76
N CYS A 378 -24.10 -6.94 -26.42
CA CYS A 378 -23.59 -7.66 -27.57
C CYS A 378 -23.50 -6.70 -28.77
N GLU A 379 -22.33 -6.08 -28.90
CA GLU A 379 -21.89 -5.25 -30.03
C GLU A 379 -22.39 -3.79 -30.05
N HIS A 380 -21.46 -2.87 -29.76
CA HIS A 380 -21.59 -1.43 -29.94
C HIS A 380 -20.62 -0.96 -31.02
N LYS A 381 -21.16 -0.39 -32.11
CA LYS A 381 -20.34 0.16 -33.19
C LYS A 381 -19.83 1.55 -32.80
N ALA A 382 -18.52 1.73 -32.77
CA ALA A 382 -17.86 3.01 -32.48
C ALA A 382 -16.82 3.35 -33.53
N THR A 383 -16.50 4.63 -33.73
CA THR A 383 -15.45 5.02 -34.69
C THR A 383 -14.06 4.68 -34.17
N SER A 384 -13.88 4.71 -32.84
CA SER A 384 -12.66 4.30 -32.15
C SER A 384 -12.98 3.81 -30.74
N LEU A 385 -12.09 3.01 -30.16
CA LEU A 385 -12.20 2.59 -28.76
C LEU A 385 -12.18 3.81 -27.81
N THR A 386 -11.33 4.81 -28.09
CA THR A 386 -11.22 6.02 -27.26
C THR A 386 -12.52 6.82 -27.20
N GLU A 387 -13.21 6.95 -28.34
CA GLU A 387 -14.53 7.61 -28.40
C GLU A 387 -15.55 6.84 -27.54
N PHE A 388 -15.63 5.52 -27.73
CA PHE A 388 -16.53 4.68 -26.94
C PHE A 388 -16.26 4.84 -25.44
N LEU A 389 -14.99 4.72 -25.02
CA LEU A 389 -14.62 4.84 -23.60
C LEU A 389 -15.04 6.19 -23.02
N ALA A 390 -14.84 7.29 -23.75
CA ALA A 390 -15.24 8.62 -23.33
C ALA A 390 -16.76 8.76 -23.18
N LEU A 391 -17.54 8.31 -24.17
CA LEU A 391 -19.01 8.37 -24.14
C LEU A 391 -19.59 7.48 -23.05
N ASP A 392 -19.08 6.26 -22.94
CA ASP A 392 -19.53 5.27 -21.96
C ASP A 392 -19.25 5.71 -20.52
N LYS A 393 -18.10 6.35 -20.30
CA LYS A 393 -17.72 6.94 -19.01
C LYS A 393 -18.54 8.19 -18.69
N ALA A 394 -18.84 9.03 -19.69
CA ALA A 394 -19.66 10.23 -19.54
C ALA A 394 -21.14 9.90 -19.25
N ARG A 395 -21.68 8.79 -19.78
CA ARG A 395 -23.01 8.26 -19.41
C ARG A 395 -23.11 7.97 -17.91
N ALA A 396 -21.97 7.61 -17.30
CA ALA A 396 -21.85 7.22 -15.90
C ALA A 396 -22.77 6.05 -15.51
N PHE A 397 -23.07 5.88 -14.22
CA PHE A 397 -24.07 4.95 -13.72
C PHE A 397 -25.23 5.72 -13.11
N GLN A 398 -26.45 5.25 -13.33
CA GLN A 398 -27.69 5.85 -12.84
C GLN A 398 -28.41 4.89 -11.91
N ALA A 399 -29.22 5.41 -10.98
CA ALA A 399 -30.01 4.58 -10.06
C ALA A 399 -31.03 3.66 -10.76
N THR A 400 -31.33 3.92 -12.05
CA THR A 400 -32.18 3.08 -12.90
C THR A 400 -31.41 1.97 -13.62
N ASP A 401 -30.08 1.95 -13.55
CA ASP A 401 -29.28 0.87 -14.11
C ASP A 401 -29.44 -0.37 -13.23
N ALA A 402 -29.72 -1.53 -13.83
CA ALA A 402 -29.88 -2.79 -13.10
C ALA A 402 -28.59 -3.27 -12.43
N THR A 403 -27.45 -2.79 -12.89
CA THR A 403 -26.13 -3.11 -12.34
C THR A 403 -25.19 -1.92 -12.49
N PHE A 404 -24.27 -1.75 -11.54
CA PHE A 404 -23.20 -0.76 -11.59
C PHE A 404 -21.91 -1.32 -12.23
N ALA A 405 -22.08 -2.36 -13.05
CA ALA A 405 -21.06 -2.99 -13.88
C ALA A 405 -21.67 -3.30 -15.25
N ARG A 406 -20.99 -2.95 -16.34
CA ARG A 406 -21.46 -3.18 -17.71
C ARG A 406 -20.37 -3.86 -18.50
N PHE A 407 -20.73 -4.88 -19.26
CA PHE A 407 -19.84 -5.50 -20.23
C PHE A 407 -20.33 -5.21 -21.64
N THR A 408 -19.51 -4.52 -22.42
CA THR A 408 -19.85 -4.13 -23.80
C THR A 408 -18.82 -4.70 -24.76
N VAL A 409 -19.28 -5.40 -25.80
CA VAL A 409 -18.42 -5.72 -26.94
C VAL A 409 -18.42 -4.52 -27.88
N VAL A 410 -17.26 -3.97 -28.20
CA VAL A 410 -17.11 -2.78 -29.05
C VAL A 410 -16.53 -3.21 -30.39
N SER A 411 -17.23 -2.88 -31.47
CA SER A 411 -16.76 -3.11 -32.84
C SER A 411 -16.25 -1.80 -33.43
N VAL A 412 -14.97 -1.77 -33.78
CA VAL A 412 -14.26 -0.62 -34.37
C VAL A 412 -13.86 -0.96 -35.81
N PRO A 413 -13.92 -0.01 -36.76
CA PRO A 413 -13.49 -0.28 -38.14
C PRO A 413 -12.07 -0.86 -38.21
N HIS A 414 -11.90 -1.94 -38.98
CA HIS A 414 -10.61 -2.61 -39.23
C HIS A 414 -9.89 -3.18 -38.00
N ALA A 415 -10.60 -3.39 -36.88
CA ALA A 415 -10.08 -4.05 -35.68
C ALA A 415 -10.97 -5.24 -35.29
N GLU A 416 -10.41 -6.18 -34.54
CA GLU A 416 -11.20 -7.21 -33.86
C GLU A 416 -12.12 -6.57 -32.80
N SER A 417 -13.23 -7.25 -32.48
CA SER A 417 -14.15 -6.80 -31.45
C SER A 417 -13.47 -6.80 -30.07
N ILE A 418 -13.63 -5.72 -29.33
CA ILE A 418 -12.95 -5.49 -28.05
C ILE A 418 -13.99 -5.60 -26.92
N GLY A 419 -13.76 -6.48 -25.95
CA GLY A 419 -14.59 -6.51 -24.75
C GLY A 419 -14.22 -5.35 -23.82
N VAL A 420 -15.20 -4.65 -23.25
CA VAL A 420 -14.94 -3.58 -22.28
C VAL A 420 -15.80 -3.81 -21.04
N LEU A 421 -15.13 -4.01 -19.90
CA LEU A 421 -15.75 -3.94 -18.58
C LEU A 421 -15.72 -2.51 -18.08
N THR A 422 -16.88 -1.91 -17.88
CA THR A 422 -17.05 -0.63 -17.17
C THR A 422 -17.65 -0.90 -15.82
N ILE A 423 -17.02 -0.46 -14.73
CA ILE A 423 -17.46 -0.79 -13.37
C ILE A 423 -17.26 0.40 -12.42
N HIS A 424 -18.24 0.61 -11.54
CA HIS A 424 -18.18 1.65 -10.50
C HIS A 424 -17.35 1.19 -9.29
N HIS A 425 -16.53 2.09 -8.74
CA HIS A 425 -15.64 1.79 -7.61
C HIS A 425 -16.36 1.40 -6.32
N ALA A 426 -17.67 1.67 -6.20
CA ALA A 426 -18.46 1.18 -5.06
C ALA A 426 -18.62 -0.36 -5.04
N LEU A 427 -18.26 -1.06 -6.12
CA LEU A 427 -18.36 -2.52 -6.25
C LEU A 427 -17.04 -3.25 -6.02
N TYR A 428 -15.91 -2.55 -6.01
CA TYR A 428 -14.58 -3.16 -5.91
C TYR A 428 -13.59 -2.24 -5.20
N ASP A 429 -12.51 -2.82 -4.72
CA ASP A 429 -11.33 -2.16 -4.18
C ASP A 429 -10.06 -2.64 -4.92
N GLY A 430 -8.89 -2.16 -4.49
CA GLY A 430 -7.61 -2.53 -5.11
C GLY A 430 -7.30 -4.05 -5.05
N TRP A 431 -7.90 -4.79 -4.12
CA TRP A 431 -7.69 -6.23 -3.96
C TRP A 431 -8.66 -7.03 -4.83
N SER A 432 -9.96 -6.76 -4.66
CA SER A 432 -11.06 -7.49 -5.28
C SER A 432 -11.11 -7.34 -6.80
N ILE A 433 -10.64 -6.23 -7.38
CA ILE A 433 -10.60 -6.08 -8.84
C ILE A 433 -9.69 -7.13 -9.50
N SER A 434 -8.54 -7.44 -8.89
CA SER A 434 -7.62 -8.45 -9.42
C SER A 434 -8.22 -9.85 -9.33
N LEU A 435 -8.96 -10.14 -8.26
CA LEU A 435 -9.70 -11.39 -8.11
C LEU A 435 -10.82 -11.51 -9.14
N LEU A 436 -11.60 -10.45 -9.34
CA LEU A 436 -12.67 -10.40 -10.34
C LEU A 436 -12.14 -10.64 -11.76
N LEU A 437 -11.04 -9.98 -12.12
CA LEU A 437 -10.40 -10.16 -13.43
C LEU A 437 -9.82 -11.57 -13.57
N SER A 438 -9.25 -12.15 -12.50
CA SER A 438 -8.81 -13.55 -12.50
C SER A 438 -9.97 -14.51 -12.72
N ASP A 439 -11.08 -14.32 -12.01
CA ASP A 439 -12.28 -15.16 -12.11
C ASP A 439 -12.89 -15.06 -13.52
N LEU A 440 -12.86 -13.88 -14.15
CA LEU A 440 -13.26 -13.68 -15.55
C LEU A 440 -12.37 -14.47 -16.51
N MET A 441 -11.04 -14.44 -16.32
CA MET A 441 -10.11 -15.19 -17.15
C MET A 441 -10.22 -16.69 -16.92
N ASP A 442 -10.50 -17.13 -15.70
CA ASP A 442 -10.81 -18.53 -15.40
C ASP A 442 -12.08 -18.97 -16.13
N ALA A 443 -13.14 -18.18 -16.09
CA ALA A 443 -14.35 -18.45 -16.83
C ALA A 443 -14.11 -18.45 -18.35
N TYR A 444 -13.31 -17.52 -18.88
CA TYR A 444 -12.93 -17.44 -20.30
C TYR A 444 -12.17 -18.68 -20.78
N HIS A 445 -11.34 -19.28 -19.91
CA HIS A 445 -10.59 -20.50 -20.20
C HIS A 445 -11.31 -21.78 -19.75
N ASP A 446 -12.61 -21.71 -19.44
CA ASP A 446 -13.43 -22.85 -19.00
C ASP A 446 -12.88 -23.55 -17.74
N ARG A 447 -12.14 -22.81 -16.90
CA ARG A 447 -11.64 -23.28 -15.61
C ARG A 447 -12.73 -23.15 -14.53
N PRO A 448 -12.60 -23.89 -13.40
CA PRO A 448 -13.47 -23.70 -12.25
C PRO A 448 -13.34 -22.29 -11.67
N ILE A 449 -14.46 -21.64 -11.39
CA ILE A 449 -14.48 -20.31 -10.76
C ILE A 449 -14.39 -20.52 -9.23
N PRO A 450 -13.43 -19.88 -8.53
CA PRO A 450 -13.34 -19.97 -7.09
C PRO A 450 -14.62 -19.45 -6.41
N GLN A 451 -15.11 -20.17 -5.39
CA GLN A 451 -16.22 -19.67 -4.59
C GLN A 451 -15.72 -18.54 -3.68
N ARG A 452 -16.25 -17.33 -3.89
CA ARG A 452 -15.95 -16.15 -3.06
C ARG A 452 -17.01 -16.01 -1.95
N PRO A 453 -16.64 -15.59 -0.74
CA PRO A 453 -17.62 -15.32 0.32
C PRO A 453 -18.51 -14.12 -0.06
N SER A 454 -19.75 -14.10 0.43
CA SER A 454 -20.64 -12.96 0.25
C SER A 454 -20.14 -11.73 1.02
N PHE A 455 -20.46 -10.53 0.52
CA PHE A 455 -20.16 -9.27 1.20
C PHE A 455 -21.07 -9.00 2.41
N ARG A 456 -22.22 -9.69 2.50
CA ARG A 456 -23.25 -9.49 3.54
C ARG A 456 -22.72 -9.51 4.98
N PRO A 457 -21.85 -10.46 5.40
CA PRO A 457 -21.34 -10.47 6.77
C PRO A 457 -20.53 -9.23 7.13
N VAL A 458 -19.89 -8.58 6.14
CA VAL A 458 -19.18 -7.31 6.36
C VAL A 458 -20.17 -6.19 6.63
N ILE A 459 -21.31 -6.16 5.93
CA ILE A 459 -22.36 -5.19 6.20
C ILE A 459 -22.92 -5.35 7.61
N HIS A 460 -23.27 -6.58 8.01
CA HIS A 460 -23.79 -6.84 9.35
C HIS A 460 -22.77 -6.45 10.43
N TYR A 461 -21.48 -6.74 10.19
CA TYR A 461 -20.40 -6.27 11.06
C TYR A 461 -20.40 -4.76 11.21
N VAL A 462 -20.38 -4.01 10.10
CA VAL A 462 -20.32 -2.55 10.09
C VAL A 462 -21.54 -1.95 10.79
N GLN A 463 -22.74 -2.47 10.52
CA GLN A 463 -23.98 -1.97 11.12
C GLN A 463 -24.09 -2.28 12.62
N ALA A 464 -23.48 -3.38 13.08
CA ALA A 464 -23.45 -3.74 14.49
C ALA A 464 -22.43 -2.94 15.31
N GLN A 465 -21.54 -2.17 14.68
CA GLN A 465 -20.57 -1.35 15.40
C GLN A 465 -21.23 -0.14 16.06
N ASP A 466 -20.79 0.19 17.27
CA ASP A 466 -21.17 1.42 17.96
C ASP A 466 -20.40 2.62 17.38
N PRO A 467 -21.04 3.51 16.61
CA PRO A 467 -20.34 4.62 15.97
C PRO A 467 -19.78 5.61 16.99
N SER A 468 -20.36 5.69 18.19
CA SER A 468 -19.97 6.65 19.22
C SER A 468 -18.55 6.41 19.73
N LYS A 469 -18.12 5.15 19.81
CA LYS A 469 -16.75 4.77 20.22
C LYS A 469 -15.73 5.25 19.22
N THR A 470 -15.98 5.02 17.93
CA THR A 470 -15.10 5.45 16.84
C THR A 470 -15.02 6.97 16.78
N VAL A 471 -16.15 7.67 16.89
CA VAL A 471 -16.20 9.14 16.93
C VAL A 471 -15.45 9.69 18.13
N ALA A 472 -15.63 9.11 19.32
CA ALA A 472 -14.93 9.53 20.53
C ALA A 472 -13.40 9.38 20.38
N PHE A 473 -12.93 8.23 19.89
CA PHE A 473 -11.52 7.97 19.64
C PHE A 473 -10.92 9.00 18.67
N TRP A 474 -11.54 9.21 17.51
CA TRP A 474 -11.02 10.16 16.52
C TRP A 474 -11.11 11.60 16.99
N THR A 475 -12.16 11.97 17.73
CA THR A 475 -12.29 13.30 18.34
C THR A 475 -11.16 13.56 19.33
N GLU A 476 -10.83 12.58 20.18
CA GLU A 476 -9.72 12.69 21.12
C GLU A 476 -8.37 12.85 20.39
N LYS A 477 -8.10 12.02 19.38
CA LYS A 477 -6.86 12.10 18.59
C LYS A 477 -6.75 13.41 17.80
N GLN A 478 -7.84 13.90 17.23
CA GLN A 478 -7.85 15.17 16.51
C GLN A 478 -7.65 16.37 17.43
N ARG A 479 -8.10 16.33 18.69
CA ARG A 479 -7.79 17.38 19.67
C ARG A 479 -6.30 17.50 19.98
N GLN A 480 -5.55 16.40 19.84
CA GLN A 480 -4.09 16.39 20.03
C GLN A 480 -3.33 16.88 18.80
N LEU A 481 -3.99 16.96 17.64
CA LEU A 481 -3.44 17.65 16.49
C LEU A 481 -3.56 19.15 16.77
N VAL A 482 -2.42 19.79 17.07
CA VAL A 482 -2.33 21.26 17.14
C VAL A 482 -3.02 21.81 15.89
N GLN A 483 -3.96 22.74 16.06
CA GLN A 483 -4.42 23.59 14.96
C GLN A 483 -3.20 24.37 14.46
N VAL A 484 -2.44 23.76 13.55
CA VAL A 484 -1.52 24.47 12.70
C VAL A 484 -2.43 25.23 11.77
N THR A 485 -2.74 26.47 12.12
CA THR A 485 -3.11 27.44 11.09
C THR A 485 -1.96 27.40 10.10
N LEU A 486 -2.15 26.77 8.94
CA LEU A 486 -1.23 26.93 7.83
C LEU A 486 -1.20 28.43 7.51
N ARG A 487 -0.25 29.15 8.11
CA ARG A 487 0.10 30.53 7.72
C ARG A 487 0.89 30.55 6.41
N CYS A 488 0.75 29.52 5.59
CA CYS A 488 1.02 29.62 4.17
C CYS A 488 -0.33 29.84 3.51
N SER A 489 -0.56 31.07 3.04
CA SER A 489 -1.27 31.23 1.78
C SER A 489 -0.59 30.28 0.79
N LEU A 490 -1.19 29.12 0.55
CA LEU A 490 -0.90 28.36 -0.66
C LEU A 490 -0.91 29.40 -1.78
N PRO A 491 0.14 29.49 -2.62
CA PRO A 491 0.06 30.36 -3.77
C PRO A 491 -1.24 29.97 -4.47
N LEU A 492 -2.16 30.94 -4.60
CA LEU A 492 -3.35 30.77 -5.41
C LEU A 492 -2.89 30.12 -6.73
N PRO A 493 -3.63 29.15 -7.29
CA PRO A 493 -3.30 28.62 -8.60
C PRO A 493 -3.04 29.83 -9.49
N CYS A 494 -1.82 29.89 -10.03
CA CYS A 494 -1.43 30.92 -10.98
C CYS A 494 -2.59 31.04 -11.97
N PRO A 495 -3.17 32.24 -12.20
CA PRO A 495 -4.09 32.40 -13.30
C PRO A 495 -3.29 31.99 -14.51
N ALA A 496 -3.55 30.78 -15.01
CA ALA A 496 -3.06 30.38 -16.30
C ALA A 496 -3.45 31.53 -17.21
N TYR A 497 -2.44 32.08 -17.86
CA TYR A 497 -2.61 32.93 -19.01
C TYR A 497 -3.35 32.08 -20.03
N TYR A 498 -4.67 32.01 -19.92
CA TYR A 498 -5.55 31.61 -20.99
C TYR A 498 -5.36 32.72 -22.03
N PRO A 499 -4.70 32.48 -23.17
CA PRO A 499 -4.84 33.42 -24.27
C PRO A 499 -6.36 33.52 -24.54
N PRO A 500 -6.91 34.74 -24.71
CA PRO A 500 -8.33 34.88 -24.97
C PRO A 500 -8.68 34.07 -26.22
N PHE A 501 -9.58 33.10 -26.05
CA PHE A 501 -10.34 32.54 -27.15
C PHE A 501 -11.17 33.70 -27.72
N ASN A 502 -10.70 34.28 -28.82
CA ASN A 502 -11.51 35.19 -29.62
C ASN A 502 -12.60 34.33 -30.28
N LEU A 503 -13.82 34.44 -29.76
CA LEU A 503 -15.03 34.09 -30.50
C LEU A 503 -15.34 35.25 -31.45
N SER A 504 -14.76 35.22 -32.64
CA SER A 504 -15.24 35.96 -33.81
C SER A 504 -14.71 35.32 -35.09
N GLU A 505 -15.67 34.87 -35.91
CA GLU A 505 -15.61 34.20 -37.23
C GLU A 505 -15.46 32.67 -37.25
#